data_AF-A0A2L0R2C5-F1
#
_entry.id   AF-A0A2L0R2C5-F1
#
_cell.length_a   1.000
_cell.length_b   1.000
_cell.length_c   1.000
_cell.angle_alpha   90.00
_cell.angle_beta   90.00
_cell.angle_gamma   90.00
#
_symmetry.space_group_name_H-M   'P 1'
#
loop_
_entity.id
_entity.type
_entity.pdbx_description
1 polymer ?
#
loop_
_entity_poly.entity_id
_entity_poly.type
_entity_poly.pdbx_seq_one_letter_code
_entity_poly.pdbx_strand_id
1 'polypeptide(L)'
;MRVAERIKHDGVGPAKAAAAPSEPPAVVPPRRRRGVNREGLEAGRRSTRTLLWVLLAAAMVLYGFPFLYLLFTSFKTPIDTIAVPPTILPREWTLENYANALGRNGVLASFINSIQTAVISTLLSLVLAVPAAYGITRYKTLSGRIFIMAALVTRMVPPVAIGIPLASMMAAMGLSDTPIALSIAHTTISLPLSIWLMSSFFEAVPKDLEEAATVDGCSRLGALWRVVMPVVSGGIAVTAIFAFLASWNEFLFALLMTAIRSQTTPVVIANFQTQFGLDWGSMTALAAVYSIPVILLTLLLQRRIVAGMTLGAVKG
;
A
#
# COMPACT_ATOMS: atom_id res chain seq x y z
N MET A 1 27.05 12.40 -71.30
CA MET A 1 27.75 12.35 -72.60
C MET A 1 27.55 10.96 -73.18
N ARG A 2 26.76 10.87 -74.27
CA ARG A 2 26.64 9.75 -75.24
C ARG A 2 26.10 8.38 -74.74
N VAL A 3 24.86 8.00 -75.10
CA VAL A 3 24.42 7.29 -76.35
C VAL A 3 24.83 5.80 -76.26
N ALA A 4 23.94 4.82 -75.98
CA ALA A 4 22.75 4.33 -76.69
C ALA A 4 23.03 3.78 -78.10
N GLU A 5 23.02 2.45 -78.30
CA GLU A 5 22.74 1.70 -79.55
C GLU A 5 22.85 0.19 -79.22
N ARG A 6 22.12 -0.79 -79.77
CA ARG A 6 21.00 -0.86 -80.72
C ARG A 6 20.58 -2.36 -80.84
N ILE A 7 19.29 -2.64 -80.58
CA ILE A 7 18.30 -3.43 -81.34
C ILE A 7 18.75 -4.63 -82.23
N LYS A 8 18.13 -5.81 -82.02
CA LYS A 8 17.42 -6.65 -83.04
C LYS A 8 16.72 -7.84 -82.33
N HIS A 9 15.39 -7.99 -82.27
CA HIS A 9 14.33 -8.26 -83.27
C HIS A 9 14.29 -9.70 -83.83
N ASP A 10 13.05 -10.23 -83.86
CA ASP A 10 12.50 -11.39 -84.60
C ASP A 10 12.56 -12.75 -83.86
N GLY A 11 11.52 -13.59 -83.82
CA GLY A 11 10.20 -13.57 -84.44
C GLY A 11 9.39 -14.84 -84.04
N VAL A 12 8.07 -14.64 -83.98
CA VAL A 12 6.90 -15.53 -84.09
C VAL A 12 7.12 -17.04 -84.39
N GLY A 13 6.41 -17.91 -83.65
CA GLY A 13 5.82 -19.14 -84.22
C GLY A 13 5.54 -20.30 -83.24
N PRO A 14 4.45 -21.08 -83.39
CA PRO A 14 3.74 -21.72 -82.25
C PRO A 14 3.81 -23.26 -82.22
N ALA A 15 3.10 -23.83 -81.22
CA ALA A 15 2.39 -25.11 -81.24
C ALA A 15 3.04 -26.37 -80.59
N LYS A 16 2.45 -26.74 -79.43
CA LYS A 16 1.70 -27.99 -79.16
C LYS A 16 2.48 -29.29 -78.86
N ALA A 17 1.82 -30.10 -78.01
CA ALA A 17 2.04 -31.50 -77.61
C ALA A 17 3.02 -31.70 -76.42
N ALA A 18 2.55 -31.95 -75.19
CA ALA A 18 1.89 -33.15 -74.65
C ALA A 18 2.86 -34.29 -74.26
N ALA A 19 3.05 -34.39 -72.93
CA ALA A 19 3.25 -35.58 -72.08
C ALA A 19 4.54 -36.43 -72.15
N ALA A 20 5.26 -36.46 -71.01
CA ALA A 20 5.91 -37.65 -70.43
C ALA A 20 6.02 -37.48 -68.90
N PRO A 21 6.03 -38.57 -68.11
CA PRO A 21 5.40 -38.63 -66.78
C PRO A 21 6.26 -38.12 -65.61
N SER A 22 5.58 -37.59 -64.59
CA SER A 22 6.14 -37.16 -63.31
C SER A 22 6.72 -38.34 -62.52
N GLU A 23 8.02 -38.31 -62.23
CA GLU A 23 8.60 -39.11 -61.16
C GLU A 23 7.98 -38.69 -59.81
N PRO A 24 7.53 -39.64 -58.96
CA PRO A 24 7.10 -39.29 -57.63
C PRO A 24 8.32 -38.80 -56.82
N PRO A 25 8.22 -37.66 -56.10
CA PRO A 25 9.31 -37.19 -55.27
C PRO A 25 9.60 -38.23 -54.18
N ALA A 26 10.89 -38.54 -54.01
CA ALA A 26 11.37 -39.46 -53.00
C ALA A 26 10.77 -39.14 -51.63
N VAL A 27 10.13 -40.13 -51.00
CA VAL A 27 9.60 -40.03 -49.65
C VAL A 27 10.78 -39.87 -48.69
N VAL A 28 11.09 -38.62 -48.34
CA VAL A 28 12.05 -38.29 -47.29
C VAL A 28 11.48 -38.87 -45.98
N PRO A 29 12.17 -39.79 -45.29
CA PRO A 29 11.68 -40.32 -44.03
C PRO A 29 11.52 -39.16 -43.03
N PRO A 30 10.46 -39.14 -42.21
CA PRO A 30 10.26 -38.07 -41.26
C PRO A 30 11.48 -37.99 -40.35
N ARG A 31 12.19 -36.85 -40.40
CA ARG A 31 13.22 -36.51 -39.41
C ARG A 31 12.61 -36.72 -38.03
N ARG A 32 13.06 -37.75 -37.30
CA ARG A 32 12.73 -37.97 -35.90
C ARG A 32 12.98 -36.64 -35.17
N ARG A 33 11.91 -35.92 -34.83
CA ARG A 33 11.98 -34.79 -33.90
C ARG A 33 12.57 -35.37 -32.62
N ARG A 34 13.83 -35.05 -32.36
CA ARG A 34 14.51 -35.34 -31.10
C ARG A 34 13.60 -34.78 -30.01
N GLY A 35 12.95 -35.66 -29.25
CA GLY A 35 12.08 -35.26 -28.16
C GLY A 35 12.89 -34.36 -27.25
N VAL A 36 12.55 -33.08 -27.20
CA VAL A 36 13.06 -32.20 -26.14
C VAL A 36 12.52 -32.82 -24.86
N ASN A 37 13.40 -33.40 -24.04
CA ASN A 37 13.06 -33.96 -22.74
C ASN A 37 12.31 -32.90 -21.93
N ARG A 38 10.96 -32.98 -21.92
CA ARG A 38 10.09 -32.08 -21.16
C ARG A 38 10.29 -32.25 -19.65
N GLU A 39 10.83 -33.40 -19.23
CA GLU A 39 11.11 -33.72 -17.83
C GLU A 39 12.16 -32.79 -17.19
N GLY A 40 13.15 -32.31 -17.95
CA GLY A 40 14.17 -31.38 -17.43
C GLY A 40 13.64 -29.97 -17.16
N LEU A 41 12.64 -29.52 -17.93
CA LEU A 41 11.99 -28.22 -17.75
C LEU A 41 10.96 -28.25 -16.60
N GLU A 42 10.34 -29.40 -16.35
CA GLU A 42 9.41 -29.59 -15.23
C GLU A 42 10.13 -29.77 -13.88
N ALA A 43 11.29 -30.45 -13.86
CA ALA A 43 12.13 -30.57 -12.66
C ALA A 43 12.68 -29.21 -12.19
N GLY A 44 13.11 -28.36 -13.11
CA GLY A 44 13.54 -26.98 -12.81
C GLY A 44 12.39 -26.09 -12.31
N ARG A 45 11.17 -26.29 -12.79
CA ARG A 45 9.96 -25.60 -12.30
C ARG A 45 9.51 -26.10 -10.91
N ARG A 46 9.57 -27.41 -10.64
CA ARG A 46 9.23 -27.96 -9.31
C ARG A 46 10.24 -27.55 -8.24
N SER A 47 11.54 -27.65 -8.52
CA SER A 47 12.59 -27.25 -7.56
C SER A 47 12.51 -25.76 -7.22
N THR A 48 12.33 -24.91 -8.23
CA THR A 48 12.11 -23.46 -8.04
C THR A 48 10.84 -23.18 -7.22
N ARG A 49 9.74 -23.91 -7.47
CA ARG A 49 8.49 -23.72 -6.71
C ARG A 49 8.63 -24.15 -5.25
N THR A 50 9.29 -25.28 -4.98
CA THR A 50 9.55 -25.73 -3.60
C THR A 50 10.46 -24.74 -2.87
N LEU A 51 11.52 -24.25 -3.52
CA LEU A 51 12.39 -23.21 -2.96
C LEU A 51 11.61 -21.93 -2.63
N LEU A 52 10.74 -21.47 -3.52
CA LEU A 52 9.88 -20.30 -3.27
C LEU A 52 8.96 -20.53 -2.07
N TRP A 53 8.33 -21.70 -1.93
CA TRP A 53 7.49 -22.01 -0.76
C TRP A 53 8.28 -22.05 0.54
N VAL A 54 9.50 -22.61 0.52
CA VAL A 54 10.38 -22.63 1.69
C VAL A 54 10.78 -21.21 2.08
N LEU A 55 11.15 -20.37 1.10
CA LEU A 55 11.49 -18.96 1.34
C LEU A 55 10.29 -18.16 1.88
N LEU A 56 9.09 -18.39 1.34
CA LEU A 56 7.86 -17.76 1.84
C LEU A 56 7.53 -18.21 3.27
N ALA A 57 7.67 -19.50 3.58
CA ALA A 57 7.44 -20.02 4.92
C ALA A 57 8.48 -19.48 5.91
N ALA A 58 9.76 -19.42 5.52
CA ALA A 58 10.82 -18.83 6.33
C ALA A 58 10.57 -17.34 6.58
N ALA A 59 10.17 -16.58 5.55
CA ALA A 59 9.79 -15.19 5.70
C ALA A 59 8.57 -15.04 6.64
N MET A 60 7.54 -15.87 6.50
CA MET A 60 6.37 -15.84 7.37
C MET A 60 6.74 -16.07 8.84
N VAL A 61 7.61 -17.05 9.11
CA VAL A 61 8.10 -17.31 10.47
C VAL A 61 8.93 -16.14 10.98
N LEU A 62 9.87 -15.63 10.18
CA LEU A 62 10.76 -14.54 10.57
C LEU A 62 9.99 -13.24 10.90
N TYR A 63 9.04 -12.84 10.05
CA TYR A 63 8.23 -11.63 10.26
C TYR A 63 7.11 -11.83 11.28
N GLY A 64 6.56 -13.04 11.38
CA GLY A 64 5.50 -13.36 12.34
C GLY A 64 6.01 -13.59 13.76
N PHE A 65 7.27 -14.00 13.92
CA PHE A 65 7.82 -14.39 15.22
C PHE A 65 7.76 -13.27 16.27
N PRO A 66 8.16 -12.00 16.02
CA PRO A 66 8.05 -10.94 17.02
C PRO A 66 6.61 -10.70 17.47
N PHE A 67 5.65 -10.80 16.55
CA PHE A 67 4.22 -10.65 16.88
C PHE A 67 3.70 -11.84 17.70
N LEU A 68 4.11 -13.07 17.35
CA LEU A 68 3.78 -14.26 18.14
C LEU A 68 4.41 -14.21 19.52
N TYR A 69 5.65 -13.74 19.65
CA TYR A 69 6.31 -13.57 20.93
C TYR A 69 5.61 -12.51 21.80
N LEU A 70 5.16 -11.40 21.19
CA LEU A 70 4.33 -10.40 21.85
C LEU A 70 3.02 -11.02 22.34
N LEU A 71 2.33 -11.79 21.48
CA LEU A 71 1.07 -12.45 21.81
C LEU A 71 1.24 -13.50 22.91
N PHE A 72 2.30 -14.30 22.89
CA PHE A 72 2.56 -15.25 23.96
C PHE A 72 2.91 -14.54 25.27
N THR A 73 3.67 -13.46 25.20
CA THR A 73 4.02 -12.66 26.38
C THR A 73 2.78 -12.05 27.04
N SER A 74 1.74 -11.68 26.28
CA SER A 74 0.49 -11.20 26.87
C SER A 74 -0.28 -12.26 27.68
N PHE A 75 0.01 -13.54 27.51
CA PHE A 75 -0.57 -14.64 28.30
C PHE A 75 0.32 -15.17 29.42
N LYS A 76 1.54 -14.62 29.59
CA LYS A 76 2.48 -15.06 30.63
C LYS A 76 2.13 -14.49 32.00
N THR A 77 2.48 -15.22 33.05
CA THR A 77 2.47 -14.70 34.43
C THR A 77 3.56 -13.63 34.59
N PRO A 78 3.44 -12.70 35.57
CA PRO A 78 4.44 -11.65 35.79
C PRO A 78 5.87 -12.19 35.93
N ILE A 79 6.03 -13.35 36.57
CA ILE A 79 7.35 -13.97 36.77
C ILE A 79 7.94 -14.54 35.46
N ASP A 80 7.09 -15.09 34.59
CA ASP A 80 7.49 -15.61 33.29
C ASP A 80 7.87 -14.48 32.31
N THR A 81 7.31 -13.28 32.45
CA THR A 81 7.62 -12.14 31.56
C THR A 81 9.05 -11.61 31.71
N ILE A 82 9.64 -11.78 32.89
CA ILE A 82 11.00 -11.31 33.21
C ILE A 82 12.00 -12.47 33.41
N ALA A 83 11.60 -13.70 33.07
CA ALA A 83 12.42 -14.89 33.27
C ALA A 83 13.73 -14.83 32.46
N VAL A 84 14.80 -15.31 33.08
CA VAL A 84 16.12 -15.49 32.46
C VAL A 84 16.51 -16.98 32.55
N PRO A 85 16.67 -17.71 31.43
CA PRO A 85 16.51 -17.26 30.04
C PRO A 85 15.04 -16.98 29.65
N PRO A 86 14.78 -16.09 28.66
CA PRO A 86 13.42 -15.80 28.22
C PRO A 86 12.69 -17.05 27.71
N THR A 87 11.49 -17.29 28.21
CA THR A 87 10.61 -18.34 27.71
C THR A 87 9.87 -17.85 26.48
N ILE A 88 9.71 -18.69 25.44
CA ILE A 88 8.91 -18.31 24.26
C ILE A 88 7.43 -18.52 24.55
N LEU A 89 7.08 -19.71 25.06
CA LEU A 89 5.72 -20.09 25.42
C LEU A 89 5.46 -19.81 26.91
N PRO A 90 4.23 -19.42 27.29
CA PRO A 90 3.83 -19.35 28.69
C PRO A 90 3.92 -20.73 29.33
N ARG A 91 4.45 -20.82 30.56
CA ARG A 91 4.37 -22.07 31.35
C ARG A 91 2.95 -22.27 31.85
N GLU A 92 2.34 -21.18 32.29
CA GLU A 92 0.95 -21.10 32.69
C GLU A 92 0.27 -20.00 31.85
N TRP A 93 -0.90 -20.32 31.31
CA TRP A 93 -1.69 -19.39 30.52
C TRP A 93 -2.62 -18.60 31.43
N THR A 94 -2.50 -17.27 31.40
CA THR A 94 -3.33 -16.35 32.20
C THR A 94 -3.92 -15.23 31.35
N LEU A 95 -5.10 -14.75 31.74
CA LEU A 95 -5.77 -13.57 31.17
C LEU A 95 -5.62 -12.32 32.06
N GLU A 96 -4.87 -12.43 33.16
CA GLU A 96 -4.69 -11.37 34.14
C GLU A 96 -4.12 -10.10 33.50
N ASN A 97 -3.14 -10.23 32.59
CA ASN A 97 -2.58 -9.09 31.87
C ASN A 97 -3.63 -8.33 31.04
N TYR A 98 -4.61 -9.03 30.44
CA TYR A 98 -5.69 -8.38 29.71
C TYR A 98 -6.65 -7.66 30.65
N ALA A 99 -6.98 -8.26 31.79
CA ALA A 99 -7.82 -7.63 32.81
C ALA A 99 -7.13 -6.38 33.39
N ASN A 100 -5.83 -6.45 33.71
CA ASN A 100 -5.03 -5.34 34.21
C ASN A 100 -4.87 -4.23 33.16
N ALA A 101 -4.57 -4.61 31.91
CA ALA A 101 -4.42 -3.66 30.82
C ALA A 101 -5.73 -2.92 30.50
N LEU A 102 -6.84 -3.65 30.32
CA LEU A 102 -8.12 -3.08 29.91
C LEU A 102 -8.86 -2.40 31.08
N GLY A 103 -8.59 -2.82 32.32
CA GLY A 103 -9.12 -2.21 33.53
C GLY A 103 -8.45 -0.88 33.91
N ARG A 104 -7.32 -0.54 33.27
CA ARG A 104 -6.60 0.72 33.54
C ARG A 104 -7.40 1.92 33.03
N ASN A 105 -7.53 2.94 33.89
CA ASN A 105 -8.23 4.17 33.57
C ASN A 105 -7.67 4.82 32.29
N GLY A 106 -8.59 5.27 31.42
CA GLY A 106 -8.23 5.98 30.18
C GLY A 106 -7.93 5.08 28.97
N VAL A 107 -7.82 3.75 29.14
CA VAL A 107 -7.52 2.85 28.00
C VAL A 107 -8.62 2.87 26.96
N LEU A 108 -9.90 2.69 27.35
CA LEU A 108 -11.02 2.76 26.41
C LEU A 108 -11.10 4.13 25.71
N ALA A 109 -10.93 5.21 26.47
CA ALA A 109 -10.92 6.56 25.93
C ALA A 109 -9.79 6.74 24.89
N SER A 110 -8.61 6.15 25.14
CA SER A 110 -7.48 6.22 24.20
C SER A 110 -7.76 5.52 22.88
N PHE A 111 -8.48 4.39 22.89
CA PHE A 111 -8.91 3.70 21.67
C PHE A 111 -9.90 4.56 20.88
N ILE A 112 -10.86 5.18 21.56
CA ILE A 112 -11.82 6.09 20.93
C ILE A 112 -11.08 7.28 20.31
N ASN A 113 -10.15 7.89 21.05
CA ASN A 113 -9.31 8.99 20.56
C ASN A 113 -8.49 8.57 19.33
N SER A 114 -7.83 7.40 19.37
CA SER A 114 -7.07 6.85 18.25
C SER A 114 -7.95 6.64 17.01
N ILE A 115 -9.12 6.00 17.16
CA ILE A 115 -10.06 5.80 16.04
C ILE A 115 -10.55 7.14 15.50
N GLN A 116 -10.97 8.04 16.38
CA GLN A 116 -11.50 9.34 16.01
C GLN A 116 -10.47 10.18 15.25
N THR A 117 -9.24 10.28 15.79
CA THR A 117 -8.14 11.00 15.13
C THR A 117 -7.78 10.36 13.79
N ALA A 118 -7.70 9.02 13.72
CA ALA A 118 -7.39 8.31 12.48
C ALA A 118 -8.45 8.52 11.39
N VAL A 119 -9.74 8.46 11.75
CA VAL A 119 -10.85 8.69 10.81
C VAL A 119 -10.86 10.14 10.34
N ILE A 120 -10.80 11.12 11.25
CA ILE A 120 -10.85 12.55 10.88
C ILE A 120 -9.67 12.91 9.99
N SER A 121 -8.44 12.55 10.38
CA SER A 121 -7.24 12.82 9.57
C SER A 121 -7.28 12.14 8.20
N THR A 122 -7.83 10.93 8.10
CA THR A 122 -8.03 10.23 6.81
C THR A 122 -9.00 10.99 5.93
N LEU A 123 -10.15 11.40 6.47
CA LEU A 123 -11.15 12.16 5.72
C LEU A 123 -10.59 13.51 5.26
N LEU A 124 -9.92 14.25 6.13
CA LEU A 124 -9.25 15.50 5.79
C LEU A 124 -8.19 15.29 4.70
N SER A 125 -7.38 14.23 4.83
CA SER A 125 -6.36 13.90 3.83
C SER A 125 -7.00 13.64 2.46
N LEU A 126 -8.09 12.88 2.39
CA LEU A 126 -8.77 12.59 1.12
C LEU A 126 -9.46 13.83 0.52
N VAL A 127 -10.16 14.61 1.35
CA VAL A 127 -10.85 15.83 0.93
C VAL A 127 -9.86 16.83 0.32
N LEU A 128 -8.63 16.91 0.84
CA LEU A 128 -7.59 17.76 0.30
C LEU A 128 -6.83 17.09 -0.86
N ALA A 129 -6.54 15.81 -0.78
CA ALA A 129 -5.72 15.10 -1.77
C ALA A 129 -6.44 14.88 -3.10
N VAL A 130 -7.73 14.56 -3.09
CA VAL A 130 -8.53 14.32 -4.30
C VAL A 130 -8.49 15.51 -5.27
N PRO A 131 -8.89 16.74 -4.88
CA PRO A 131 -8.86 17.88 -5.79
C PRO A 131 -7.44 18.29 -6.17
N ALA A 132 -6.48 18.21 -5.22
CA ALA A 132 -5.08 18.53 -5.50
C ALA A 132 -4.47 17.58 -6.55
N ALA A 133 -4.64 16.28 -6.37
CA ALA A 133 -4.15 15.27 -7.31
C ALA A 133 -4.84 15.37 -8.67
N TYR A 134 -6.16 15.58 -8.71
CA TYR A 134 -6.89 15.78 -9.95
C TYR A 134 -6.37 17.01 -10.72
N GLY A 135 -6.18 18.13 -10.03
CA GLY A 135 -5.65 19.35 -10.65
C GLY A 135 -4.25 19.14 -11.24
N ILE A 136 -3.36 18.51 -10.47
CA ILE A 136 -1.96 18.31 -10.90
C ILE A 136 -1.86 17.37 -12.10
N THR A 137 -2.64 16.27 -12.10
CA THR A 137 -2.62 15.28 -13.18
C THR A 137 -3.30 15.76 -14.45
N ARG A 138 -4.42 16.49 -14.35
CA ARG A 138 -5.18 16.95 -15.53
C ARG A 138 -4.59 18.21 -16.16
N TYR A 139 -4.15 19.18 -15.36
CA TYR A 139 -3.55 20.43 -15.88
C TYR A 139 -2.06 20.32 -16.17
N LYS A 140 -1.38 19.25 -15.72
CA LYS A 140 0.06 18.99 -15.95
C LYS A 140 0.95 20.21 -15.62
N THR A 141 0.60 20.93 -14.56
CA THR A 141 1.34 22.14 -14.17
C THR A 141 2.71 21.78 -13.63
N LEU A 142 3.76 22.46 -14.11
CA LEU A 142 5.13 22.28 -13.62
C LEU A 142 5.20 22.55 -12.10
N SER A 143 4.51 23.59 -11.63
CA SER A 143 4.39 23.95 -10.22
C SER A 143 3.76 22.83 -9.39
N GLY A 144 2.73 22.15 -9.92
CA GLY A 144 2.09 21.01 -9.25
C GLY A 144 3.05 19.84 -9.05
N ARG A 145 3.84 19.52 -10.08
CA ARG A 145 4.84 18.44 -10.00
C ARG A 145 5.97 18.77 -9.02
N ILE A 146 6.48 20.01 -9.05
CA ILE A 146 7.49 20.48 -8.10
C ILE A 146 6.93 20.46 -6.67
N PHE A 147 5.69 20.92 -6.48
CA PHE A 147 5.04 20.94 -5.16
C PHE A 147 4.92 19.55 -4.55
N ILE A 148 4.44 18.54 -5.29
CA ILE A 148 4.38 17.16 -4.79
C ILE A 148 5.77 16.64 -4.44
N MET A 149 6.76 16.83 -5.32
CA MET A 149 8.13 16.37 -5.07
C MET A 149 8.72 17.03 -3.83
N ALA A 150 8.56 18.34 -3.67
CA ALA A 150 9.00 19.07 -2.48
C ALA A 150 8.28 18.57 -1.21
N ALA A 151 6.96 18.38 -1.27
CA ALA A 151 6.16 17.87 -0.16
C ALA A 151 6.49 16.41 0.22
N LEU A 152 6.99 15.60 -0.72
CA LEU A 152 7.51 14.27 -0.42
C LEU A 152 8.89 14.33 0.23
N VAL A 153 9.77 15.25 -0.23
CA VAL A 153 11.09 15.46 0.38
C VAL A 153 10.97 15.97 1.82
N THR A 154 9.99 16.82 2.12
CA THR A 154 9.76 17.27 3.51
C THR A 154 9.38 16.12 4.46
N ARG A 155 8.96 14.95 3.97
CA ARG A 155 8.78 13.75 4.83
C ARG A 155 10.08 13.16 5.34
N MET A 156 11.23 13.55 4.77
CA MET A 156 12.55 13.19 5.30
C MET A 156 12.96 14.05 6.50
N VAL A 157 12.25 15.15 6.75
CA VAL A 157 12.44 15.98 7.94
C VAL A 157 11.99 15.17 9.16
N PRO A 158 12.81 15.09 10.23
CA PRO A 158 12.42 14.40 11.45
C PRO A 158 11.09 14.95 11.99
N PRO A 159 10.09 14.10 12.26
CA PRO A 159 8.78 14.54 12.75
C PRO A 159 8.85 15.43 14.01
N VAL A 160 9.84 15.22 14.89
CA VAL A 160 10.06 16.03 16.10
C VAL A 160 10.33 17.51 15.79
N ALA A 161 11.02 17.80 14.68
CA ALA A 161 11.35 19.17 14.29
C ALA A 161 10.10 19.98 13.89
N ILE A 162 9.06 19.29 13.41
CA ILE A 162 7.76 19.87 13.04
C ILE A 162 6.78 19.79 14.21
N GLY A 163 6.84 18.73 15.02
CA GLY A 163 5.91 18.47 16.10
C GLY A 163 5.92 19.54 17.19
N ILE A 164 7.10 19.99 17.63
CA ILE A 164 7.23 21.02 18.66
C ILE A 164 6.58 22.37 18.25
N PRO A 165 6.94 22.98 17.09
CA PRO A 165 6.31 24.23 16.69
C PRO A 165 4.83 24.07 16.36
N LEU A 166 4.40 22.90 15.87
CA LEU A 166 2.98 22.65 15.63
C LEU A 166 2.19 22.57 16.95
N ALA A 167 2.75 21.92 17.96
CA ALA A 167 2.16 21.84 19.29
C ALA A 167 2.02 23.24 19.93
N SER A 168 3.05 24.09 19.82
CA SER A 168 2.99 25.46 20.34
C SER A 168 1.95 26.32 19.62
N MET A 169 1.81 26.17 18.31
CA MET A 169 0.78 26.85 17.53
C MET A 169 -0.64 26.42 17.93
N MET A 170 -0.86 25.12 18.09
CA MET A 170 -2.17 24.60 18.54
C MET A 170 -2.49 25.04 19.96
N ALA A 171 -1.48 25.15 20.83
CA ALA A 171 -1.65 25.70 22.17
C ALA A 171 -2.01 27.18 22.17
N ALA A 172 -1.35 27.99 21.32
CA ALA A 172 -1.68 29.41 21.17
C ALA A 172 -3.12 29.63 20.66
N MET A 173 -3.66 28.70 19.88
CA MET A 173 -5.06 28.71 19.41
C MET A 173 -6.06 28.16 20.44
N GLY A 174 -5.61 27.70 21.61
CA GLY A 174 -6.47 27.08 22.63
C GLY A 174 -6.97 25.67 22.26
N LEU A 175 -6.34 25.01 21.27
CA LEU A 175 -6.72 23.67 20.80
C LEU A 175 -5.91 22.53 21.43
N SER A 176 -5.14 22.81 22.49
CA SER A 176 -4.34 21.81 23.21
C SER A 176 -5.17 20.64 23.72
N ASP A 177 -4.59 19.43 23.66
CA ASP A 177 -5.21 18.21 24.17
C ASP A 177 -6.61 17.96 23.58
N THR A 178 -6.75 18.15 22.26
CA THR A 178 -7.97 17.87 21.50
C THR A 178 -7.73 16.89 20.35
N PRO A 179 -8.70 16.02 19.99
CA PRO A 179 -8.55 15.11 18.85
C PRO A 179 -8.48 15.85 17.52
N ILE A 180 -9.05 17.06 17.44
CA ILE A 180 -9.05 17.91 16.23
C ILE A 180 -7.65 18.44 15.94
N ALA A 181 -6.97 19.02 16.94
CA ALA A 181 -5.60 19.49 16.77
C ALA A 181 -4.68 18.37 16.30
N LEU A 182 -4.82 17.19 16.91
CA LEU A 182 -4.04 16.01 16.54
C LEU A 182 -4.38 15.53 15.11
N SER A 183 -5.64 15.56 14.72
CA SER A 183 -6.07 15.17 13.36
C SER A 183 -5.50 16.09 12.28
N ILE A 184 -5.41 17.39 12.55
CA ILE A 184 -4.78 18.38 11.65
C ILE A 184 -3.28 18.08 11.52
N ALA A 185 -2.61 17.79 12.63
CA ALA A 185 -1.20 17.41 12.63
C ALA A 185 -0.95 16.14 11.81
N HIS A 186 -1.74 15.10 12.03
CA HIS A 186 -1.64 13.83 11.29
C HIS A 186 -1.93 14.03 9.80
N THR A 187 -2.90 14.90 9.46
CA THR A 187 -3.18 15.25 8.05
C THR A 187 -1.96 15.88 7.40
N THR A 188 -1.24 16.75 8.09
CA THR A 188 -0.06 17.46 7.53
C THR A 188 1.02 16.47 7.07
N ILE A 189 1.22 15.37 7.80
CA ILE A 189 2.22 14.36 7.46
C ILE A 189 1.72 13.33 6.44
N SER A 190 0.43 12.98 6.46
CA SER A 190 -0.17 11.99 5.53
C SER A 190 -0.51 12.59 4.17
N LEU A 191 -0.77 13.90 4.10
CA LEU A 191 -1.25 14.59 2.91
C LEU A 191 -0.32 14.46 1.69
N PRO A 192 1.01 14.62 1.79
CA PRO A 192 1.89 14.50 0.63
C PRO A 192 1.84 13.12 -0.03
N LEU A 193 1.85 12.06 0.78
CA LEU A 193 1.71 10.69 0.30
C LEU A 193 0.30 10.46 -0.29
N SER A 194 -0.73 11.03 0.34
CA SER A 194 -2.11 10.90 -0.14
C SER A 194 -2.30 11.57 -1.51
N ILE A 195 -1.74 12.76 -1.71
CA ILE A 195 -1.76 13.45 -3.02
C ILE A 195 -1.00 12.62 -4.05
N TRP A 196 0.19 12.12 -3.70
CA TRP A 196 1.00 11.32 -4.60
C TRP A 196 0.31 10.00 -5.02
N LEU A 197 -0.25 9.26 -4.06
CA LEU A 197 -1.03 8.05 -4.34
C LEU A 197 -2.23 8.36 -5.23
N MET A 198 -3.07 9.33 -4.86
CA MET A 198 -4.22 9.72 -5.69
C MET A 198 -3.82 10.17 -7.09
N SER A 199 -2.68 10.86 -7.22
CA SER A 199 -2.17 11.29 -8.53
C SER A 199 -1.84 10.09 -9.41
N SER A 200 -1.22 9.05 -8.86
CA SER A 200 -0.93 7.82 -9.61
C SER A 200 -2.20 7.12 -10.12
N PHE A 201 -3.29 7.15 -9.34
CA PHE A 201 -4.58 6.57 -9.75
C PHE A 201 -5.31 7.44 -10.77
N PHE A 202 -5.27 8.77 -10.64
CA PHE A 202 -5.86 9.67 -11.65
C PHE A 202 -5.13 9.62 -12.98
N GLU A 203 -3.80 9.46 -12.98
CA GLU A 203 -3.02 9.28 -14.21
C GLU A 203 -3.41 8.03 -15.00
N ALA A 204 -3.85 6.97 -14.31
CA ALA A 204 -4.28 5.73 -14.94
C ALA A 204 -5.65 5.85 -15.64
N VAL A 205 -6.44 6.89 -15.34
CA VAL A 205 -7.76 7.09 -15.97
C VAL A 205 -7.59 7.76 -17.34
N PRO A 206 -8.02 7.12 -18.43
CA PRO A 206 -8.02 7.70 -19.77
C PRO A 206 -8.72 9.06 -19.81
N LYS A 207 -8.16 10.02 -20.54
CA LYS A 207 -8.76 11.36 -20.68
C LYS A 207 -10.09 11.32 -21.44
N ASP A 208 -10.20 10.40 -22.39
CA ASP A 208 -11.37 10.21 -23.25
C ASP A 208 -12.66 9.98 -22.43
N LEU A 209 -12.57 9.36 -21.24
CA LEU A 209 -13.70 9.19 -20.32
C LEU A 209 -14.28 10.53 -19.83
N GLU A 210 -13.41 11.49 -19.51
CA GLU A 210 -13.82 12.83 -19.08
C GLU A 210 -14.32 13.68 -20.24
N GLU A 211 -13.70 13.54 -21.41
CA GLU A 211 -14.11 14.22 -22.64
C GLU A 211 -15.50 13.75 -23.07
N ALA A 212 -15.77 12.44 -23.06
CA ALA A 212 -17.08 11.87 -23.33
C ALA A 212 -18.14 12.41 -22.36
N ALA A 213 -17.85 12.43 -21.06
CA ALA A 213 -18.77 12.99 -20.07
C ALA A 213 -19.06 14.48 -20.30
N THR A 214 -18.06 15.24 -20.77
CA THR A 214 -18.23 16.66 -21.10
C THR A 214 -19.08 16.86 -22.36
N VAL A 215 -18.94 15.97 -23.36
CA VAL A 215 -19.82 15.94 -24.55
C VAL A 215 -21.26 15.61 -24.16
N ASP A 216 -21.46 14.73 -23.17
CA ASP A 216 -22.77 14.42 -22.57
C ASP A 216 -23.34 15.55 -21.67
N GLY A 217 -22.69 16.72 -21.64
CA GLY A 217 -23.15 17.90 -20.93
C GLY A 217 -22.74 17.98 -19.45
N CYS A 218 -21.86 17.11 -18.97
CA CYS A 218 -21.30 17.27 -17.63
C CYS A 218 -20.32 18.45 -17.58
N SER A 219 -20.41 19.25 -16.51
CA SER A 219 -19.32 20.16 -16.16
C SER A 219 -18.06 19.36 -15.75
N ARG A 220 -16.87 19.96 -15.80
CA ARG A 220 -15.62 19.28 -15.39
C ARG A 220 -15.68 18.71 -13.97
N LEU A 221 -16.29 19.47 -13.04
CA LEU A 221 -16.48 19.01 -11.67
C LEU A 221 -17.52 17.89 -11.61
N GLY A 222 -18.58 17.96 -12.43
CA GLY A 222 -19.55 16.89 -12.60
C GLY A 222 -18.92 15.60 -13.14
N ALA A 223 -18.05 15.70 -14.14
CA ALA A 223 -17.30 14.57 -14.69
C ALA A 223 -16.38 13.94 -13.64
N LEU A 224 -15.66 14.75 -12.85
CA LEU A 224 -14.86 14.27 -11.72
C LEU A 224 -15.70 13.42 -10.76
N TRP A 225 -16.79 13.97 -10.23
CA TRP A 225 -17.56 13.28 -9.18
C TRP A 225 -18.38 12.08 -9.70
N ARG A 226 -18.93 12.16 -10.91
CA ARG A 226 -19.85 11.14 -11.45
C ARG A 226 -19.17 10.06 -12.27
N VAL A 227 -18.04 10.36 -12.90
CA VAL A 227 -17.36 9.43 -13.83
C VAL A 227 -16.00 9.01 -13.27
N VAL A 228 -15.15 9.97 -12.91
CA VAL A 228 -13.76 9.66 -12.53
C VAL A 228 -13.68 9.03 -11.14
N MET A 229 -14.38 9.59 -10.16
CA MET A 229 -14.34 9.13 -8.76
C MET A 229 -14.75 7.65 -8.59
N PRO A 230 -15.83 7.15 -9.23
CA PRO A 230 -16.14 5.71 -9.23
C PRO A 230 -15.03 4.84 -9.81
N VAL A 231 -14.38 5.29 -10.90
CA VAL A 231 -13.28 4.57 -11.57
C VAL A 231 -12.05 4.48 -10.66
N VAL A 232 -11.71 5.55 -9.94
CA VAL A 232 -10.57 5.56 -9.00
C VAL A 232 -10.94 5.11 -7.58
N SER A 233 -12.13 4.53 -7.37
CA SER A 233 -12.61 4.14 -6.03
C SER A 233 -11.69 3.14 -5.30
N GLY A 234 -11.02 2.26 -6.04
CA GLY A 234 -9.95 1.40 -5.50
C GLY A 234 -8.76 2.20 -4.98
N GLY A 235 -8.36 3.25 -5.71
CA GLY A 235 -7.29 4.16 -5.31
C GLY A 235 -7.61 5.02 -4.10
N ILE A 236 -8.87 5.46 -3.99
CA ILE A 236 -9.36 6.15 -2.78
C ILE A 236 -9.28 5.21 -1.57
N ALA A 237 -9.71 3.95 -1.72
CA ALA A 237 -9.64 2.98 -0.64
C ALA A 237 -8.19 2.70 -0.20
N VAL A 238 -7.27 2.52 -1.15
CA VAL A 238 -5.83 2.35 -0.84
C VAL A 238 -5.28 3.57 -0.11
N THR A 239 -5.55 4.78 -0.62
CA THR A 239 -5.08 6.03 0.00
C THR A 239 -5.67 6.21 1.40
N ALA A 240 -6.95 5.88 1.60
CA ALA A 240 -7.61 5.94 2.89
C ALA A 240 -6.93 5.01 3.91
N ILE A 241 -6.57 3.79 3.51
CA ILE A 241 -5.87 2.84 4.38
C ILE A 241 -4.51 3.39 4.78
N PHE A 242 -3.73 3.90 3.81
CA PHE A 242 -2.41 4.46 4.12
C PHE A 242 -2.50 5.66 5.07
N ALA A 243 -3.45 6.57 4.86
CA ALA A 243 -3.67 7.70 5.75
C ALA A 243 -4.15 7.25 7.14
N PHE A 244 -5.07 6.28 7.20
CA PHE A 244 -5.55 5.72 8.45
C PHE A 244 -4.44 5.05 9.23
N LEU A 245 -3.65 4.18 8.60
CA LEU A 245 -2.53 3.47 9.25
C LEU A 245 -1.43 4.44 9.69
N ALA A 246 -1.14 5.48 8.90
CA ALA A 246 -0.17 6.50 9.29
C ALA A 246 -0.62 7.23 10.57
N SER A 247 -1.90 7.55 10.68
CA SER A 247 -2.48 8.23 11.83
C SER A 247 -2.67 7.30 13.04
N TRP A 248 -3.08 6.06 12.79
CA TRP A 248 -3.28 5.02 13.81
C TRP A 248 -1.99 4.74 14.58
N ASN A 249 -0.88 4.59 13.85
CA ASN A 249 0.44 4.29 14.39
C ASN A 249 1.23 5.53 14.83
N GLU A 250 0.66 6.73 14.69
CA GLU A 250 1.36 7.95 15.07
C GLU A 250 1.46 8.02 16.60
N PHE A 251 2.69 8.12 17.09
CA PHE A 251 3.01 8.23 18.50
C PHE A 251 3.53 9.62 18.89
N LEU A 252 4.39 10.24 18.07
CA LEU A 252 5.18 11.39 18.47
C LEU A 252 4.34 12.67 18.54
N PHE A 253 3.51 12.95 17.55
CA PHE A 253 2.59 14.09 17.59
C PHE A 253 1.58 13.92 18.72
N ALA A 254 1.08 12.70 18.94
CA ALA A 254 0.20 12.43 20.06
C ALA A 254 0.90 12.71 21.40
N LEU A 255 2.15 12.25 21.57
CA LEU A 255 2.95 12.50 22.77
C LEU A 255 3.19 14.00 23.02
N LEU A 256 3.43 14.78 21.95
CA LEU A 256 3.75 16.21 22.07
C LEU A 256 2.52 17.10 22.26
N MET A 257 1.34 16.68 21.78
CA MET A 257 0.15 17.54 21.68
C MET A 257 -0.99 17.15 22.62
N THR A 258 -0.90 15.98 23.27
CA THR A 258 -1.95 15.46 24.16
C THR A 258 -1.44 15.40 25.60
N ALA A 259 -2.36 15.47 26.56
CA ALA A 259 -2.03 15.46 27.98
C ALA A 259 -2.87 14.44 28.73
N ILE A 260 -4.19 14.63 28.83
CA ILE A 260 -5.07 13.76 29.63
C ILE A 260 -6.28 13.32 28.80
N ARG A 261 -6.94 14.25 28.11
CA ARG A 261 -8.23 14.00 27.46
C ARG A 261 -8.08 13.28 26.13
N SER A 262 -7.06 13.63 25.36
CA SER A 262 -6.94 13.22 23.96
C SER A 262 -5.78 12.26 23.69
N GLN A 263 -5.22 11.62 24.73
CA GLN A 263 -4.16 10.63 24.56
C GLN A 263 -4.63 9.50 23.63
N THR A 264 -3.76 9.10 22.70
CA THR A 264 -3.98 7.97 21.81
C THR A 264 -3.43 6.68 22.42
N THR A 265 -3.89 5.53 21.93
CA THR A 265 -3.46 4.23 22.45
C THR A 265 -1.94 4.00 22.42
N PRO A 266 -1.18 4.41 21.37
CA PRO A 266 0.29 4.33 21.40
C PRO A 266 0.92 5.06 22.59
N VAL A 267 0.40 6.23 22.96
CA VAL A 267 0.86 6.98 24.15
C VAL A 267 0.51 6.24 25.44
N VAL A 268 -0.69 5.67 25.53
CA VAL A 268 -1.10 4.89 26.70
C VAL A 268 -0.30 3.58 26.84
N ILE A 269 0.06 2.92 25.74
CA ILE A 269 0.97 1.76 25.74
C ILE A 269 2.35 2.16 26.30
N ALA A 270 2.89 3.32 25.92
CA ALA A 270 4.16 3.80 26.46
C ALA A 270 4.11 4.05 27.97
N ASN A 271 2.95 4.41 28.52
CA ASN A 271 2.74 4.63 29.97
C ASN A 271 2.78 3.33 30.82
N PHE A 272 2.99 2.16 30.21
CA PHE A 272 3.33 0.91 30.95
C PHE A 272 4.81 0.85 31.34
N GLN A 273 5.63 1.75 30.83
CA GLN A 273 6.93 2.04 31.40
C GLN A 273 6.75 2.95 32.61
N THR A 274 7.04 2.41 33.81
CA THR A 274 6.91 3.14 35.07
C THR A 274 8.27 3.29 35.74
N GLN A 275 8.31 4.09 36.81
CA GLN A 275 9.49 4.21 37.69
C GLN A 275 9.89 2.88 38.36
N PHE A 276 8.94 1.93 38.48
CA PHE A 276 9.17 0.61 39.09
C PHE A 276 9.56 -0.46 38.06
N GLY A 277 9.69 -0.08 36.78
CA GLY A 277 10.02 -0.98 35.69
C GLY A 277 8.92 -1.06 34.63
N LEU A 278 9.12 -2.01 33.70
CA LEU A 278 8.23 -2.30 32.59
C LEU A 278 7.26 -3.42 32.96
N ASP A 279 5.97 -3.15 32.90
CA ASP A 279 4.94 -4.19 32.96
C ASP A 279 4.76 -4.82 31.57
N TRP A 280 5.67 -5.74 31.23
CA TRP A 280 5.69 -6.43 29.94
C TRP A 280 4.38 -7.17 29.64
N GLY A 281 3.77 -7.79 30.65
CA GLY A 281 2.55 -8.57 30.49
C GLY A 281 1.40 -7.68 30.04
N SER A 282 1.05 -6.67 30.84
CA SER A 282 -0.07 -5.77 30.52
C SER A 282 0.22 -4.90 29.29
N MET A 283 1.47 -4.47 29.08
CA MET A 283 1.86 -3.70 27.89
C MET A 283 1.65 -4.51 26.60
N THR A 284 2.09 -5.77 26.58
CA THR A 284 1.92 -6.64 25.40
C THR A 284 0.46 -7.04 25.21
N ALA A 285 -0.31 -7.22 26.29
CA ALA A 285 -1.76 -7.45 26.21
C ALA A 285 -2.49 -6.27 25.56
N LEU A 286 -2.18 -5.03 25.97
CA LEU A 286 -2.74 -3.83 25.36
C LEU A 286 -2.34 -3.70 23.88
N ALA A 287 -1.07 -3.96 23.56
CA ALA A 287 -0.56 -3.93 22.19
C ALA A 287 -1.23 -4.99 21.29
N ALA A 288 -1.52 -6.18 21.83
CA ALA A 288 -2.26 -7.23 21.13
C ALA A 288 -3.68 -6.76 20.78
N VAL A 289 -4.41 -6.17 21.74
CA VAL A 289 -5.76 -5.60 21.50
C VAL A 289 -5.70 -4.44 20.49
N TYR A 290 -4.70 -3.56 20.61
CA TYR A 290 -4.47 -2.44 19.70
C TYR A 290 -4.20 -2.87 18.25
N SER A 291 -3.66 -4.07 18.05
CA SER A 291 -3.41 -4.63 16.71
C SER A 291 -4.69 -5.13 16.02
N ILE A 292 -5.75 -5.46 16.77
CA ILE A 292 -6.98 -6.07 16.24
C ILE A 292 -7.66 -5.19 15.18
N PRO A 293 -7.93 -3.87 15.41
CA PRO A 293 -8.61 -3.04 14.42
C PRO A 293 -7.89 -2.97 13.08
N VAL A 294 -6.56 -2.92 13.10
CA VAL A 294 -5.73 -2.88 11.89
C VAL A 294 -5.78 -4.22 11.14
N ILE A 295 -5.70 -5.34 11.87
CA ILE A 295 -5.81 -6.68 11.28
C ILE A 295 -7.20 -6.84 10.63
N LEU A 296 -8.28 -6.46 11.32
CA LEU A 296 -9.63 -6.53 10.77
C LEU A 296 -9.79 -5.62 9.53
N LEU A 297 -9.30 -4.38 9.60
CA LEU A 297 -9.35 -3.43 8.49
C LEU A 297 -8.59 -3.98 7.28
N THR A 298 -7.39 -4.50 7.47
CA THR A 298 -6.59 -5.08 6.38
C THR A 298 -7.24 -6.32 5.77
N LEU A 299 -7.82 -7.22 6.59
CA LEU A 299 -8.56 -8.39 6.09
C LEU A 299 -9.81 -8.01 5.28
N LEU A 300 -10.55 -6.99 5.72
CA LEU A 300 -11.72 -6.48 5.01
C LEU A 300 -11.35 -5.80 3.68
N LEU A 301 -10.24 -5.07 3.65
CA LEU A 301 -9.83 -4.28 2.48
C LEU A 301 -8.81 -4.98 1.56
N GLN A 302 -8.32 -6.19 1.90
CA GLN A 302 -7.34 -6.93 1.09
C GLN A 302 -7.72 -7.03 -0.40
N ARG A 303 -9.01 -7.26 -0.70
CA ARG A 303 -9.50 -7.39 -2.09
C ARG A 303 -9.38 -6.07 -2.87
N ARG A 304 -9.57 -4.93 -2.19
CA ARG A 304 -9.44 -3.58 -2.79
C ARG A 304 -7.98 -3.17 -2.94
N ILE A 305 -7.12 -3.55 -1.99
CA ILE A 305 -5.67 -3.30 -2.07
C ILE A 305 -5.06 -4.04 -3.26
N VAL A 306 -5.37 -5.33 -3.42
CA VAL A 306 -4.86 -6.15 -4.53
C VAL A 306 -5.29 -5.56 -5.88
N ALA A 307 -6.57 -5.19 -6.02
CA ALA A 307 -7.07 -4.57 -7.25
C ALA A 307 -6.39 -3.22 -7.55
N GLY A 308 -6.14 -2.39 -6.52
CA GLY A 308 -5.45 -1.11 -6.67
C GLY A 308 -3.99 -1.24 -7.09
N MET A 309 -3.27 -2.24 -6.57
CA MET A 309 -1.88 -2.51 -6.95
C MET A 309 -1.74 -3.03 -8.38
N THR A 310 -2.72 -3.81 -8.86
CA THR A 310 -2.68 -4.38 -10.21
C THR A 310 -2.90 -3.35 -11.31
N LEU A 311 -3.71 -2.30 -11.07
CA LEU A 311 -3.99 -1.27 -12.08
C LEU A 311 -2.78 -0.35 -12.37
N GLY A 312 -1.90 -0.13 -11.40
CA GLY A 312 -0.66 0.65 -11.58
C GLY A 312 0.51 -0.14 -12.17
N ALA A 313 0.46 -1.47 -12.11
CA ALA A 313 1.55 -2.36 -12.54
C ALA A 313 1.49 -2.75 -14.04
N VAL A 314 0.34 -2.56 -14.71
CA VAL A 314 0.21 -2.81 -16.16
C VAL A 314 0.57 -1.54 -16.93
N LYS A 315 1.83 -1.11 -16.78
CA LYS A 315 2.52 -0.31 -17.80
C LYS A 315 3.47 -1.26 -18.52
N GLY A 316 2.92 -2.05 -19.45
CA GLY A 316 3.63 -3.00 -20.29
C GLY A 316 2.85 -3.23 -21.57
#